data_AF-A0A3D1PQD6-F1
#
_entry.id   AF-A0A3D1PQD6-F1
#
_cell.length_a   1.000
_cell.length_b   1.000
_cell.length_c   1.000
_cell.angle_alpha   90.00
_cell.angle_beta   90.00
_cell.angle_gamma   90.00
#
_symmetry.space_group_name_H-M   'P 1'
#
loop_
_entity.id
_entity.type
_entity.pdbx_description
1 polymer ?
#
loop_
_entity_poly.entity_id
_entity_poly.type
_entity_poly.pdbx_seq_one_letter_code
_entity_poly.pdbx_strand_id
1 'polypeptide(L)'
;MKTKKRFFTLIVILIIAAAILFVWVYPRLDRSAQQTIRDIQTGALADDTQTESPTVDDHTEADNGGVPTAAPEALAVGLRGVGETIHDTETMGEGSRDYTLNRVEVYDTIEDSPISLSECVPNTSYDTYQTWKFILLDMNVTNTSESEMEPRTGEEYQFMLDLIPRNEGDSQMLYFSAHPDSTNSASDYNKFNLAPGDTLNFQIGIFIEPSAWEEQSVYLQVGYDNASGVGFSYFS
;
A
#
# COMPACT_ATOMS: atom_id res chain seq x y z
N MET A 1 -7.21 -51.69 31.94
CA MET A 1 -8.32 -50.69 31.87
C MET A 1 -8.22 -49.52 32.87
N LYS A 2 -7.49 -49.61 33.99
CA LYS A 2 -7.39 -48.52 35.00
C LYS A 2 -6.48 -47.35 34.62
N THR A 3 -5.46 -47.56 33.78
CA THR A 3 -4.45 -46.54 33.44
C THR A 3 -4.96 -45.52 32.40
N LYS A 4 -5.74 -45.97 31.41
CA LYS A 4 -6.35 -45.07 30.40
C LYS A 4 -7.32 -44.07 31.02
N LYS A 5 -8.15 -44.48 31.98
CA LYS A 5 -9.10 -43.56 32.66
C LYS A 5 -8.38 -42.45 33.43
N ARG A 6 -7.27 -42.75 34.12
CA ARG A 6 -6.48 -41.75 34.87
C ARG A 6 -5.80 -40.72 33.95
N PHE A 7 -5.40 -41.13 32.76
CA PHE A 7 -4.78 -40.24 31.77
C PHE A 7 -5.79 -39.24 31.21
N PHE A 8 -7.00 -39.69 30.88
CA PHE A 8 -8.08 -38.80 30.44
C PHE A 8 -8.52 -37.83 31.54
N THR A 9 -8.59 -38.28 32.81
CA THR A 9 -8.92 -37.38 33.92
C THR A 9 -7.87 -36.28 34.10
N LEU A 10 -6.58 -36.58 33.93
CA LEU A 10 -5.49 -35.61 33.99
C LEU A 10 -5.56 -34.55 32.88
N ILE A 11 -5.87 -34.97 31.64
CA ILE A 11 -6.02 -34.05 30.50
C ILE A 11 -7.20 -33.10 30.72
N VAL A 12 -8.34 -33.62 31.19
CA VAL A 12 -9.54 -32.79 31.45
C VAL A 12 -9.28 -31.77 32.55
N ILE A 13 -8.55 -32.14 33.62
CA ILE A 13 -8.16 -31.22 34.69
C ILE A 13 -7.24 -30.11 34.16
N LEU A 14 -6.29 -30.44 33.27
CA LEU A 14 -5.41 -29.45 32.63
C LEU A 14 -6.18 -28.44 31.78
N ILE A 15 -7.17 -28.90 31.00
CA ILE A 15 -7.99 -28.02 30.17
C ILE A 15 -8.83 -27.06 31.03
N ILE A 16 -9.44 -27.57 32.11
CA ILE A 16 -10.22 -26.74 33.03
C ILE A 16 -9.31 -25.71 33.74
N ALA A 17 -8.11 -26.11 34.17
CA ALA A 17 -7.15 -25.20 34.77
C ALA A 17 -6.72 -24.09 33.80
N ALA A 18 -6.46 -24.42 32.53
CA ALA A 18 -6.12 -23.44 31.50
C ALA A 18 -7.28 -22.45 31.24
N ALA A 19 -8.52 -22.94 31.19
CA ALA A 19 -9.70 -22.09 30.99
C ALA A 19 -9.92 -21.11 32.16
N ILE A 20 -9.72 -21.56 33.40
CA ILE A 20 -9.80 -20.68 34.59
C ILE A 20 -8.70 -19.62 34.55
N LEU A 21 -7.49 -20.01 34.14
CA LEU A 21 -6.36 -19.09 34.00
C LEU A 21 -6.62 -18.05 32.91
N PHE A 22 -7.24 -18.45 31.81
CA PHE A 22 -7.65 -17.54 30.74
C PHE A 22 -8.69 -16.52 31.24
N VAL A 23 -9.73 -16.95 31.94
CA VAL A 23 -10.76 -16.05 32.52
C VAL A 23 -10.19 -15.07 33.56
N TRP A 24 -9.14 -15.45 34.29
CA TRP A 24 -8.49 -14.58 35.27
C TRP A 24 -7.46 -13.62 34.67
N VAL A 25 -6.76 -14.04 33.61
CA VAL A 25 -5.70 -13.24 32.98
C VAL A 25 -6.28 -12.26 31.96
N TYR A 26 -7.34 -12.63 31.23
CA TYR A 26 -7.91 -11.80 30.17
C TYR A 26 -8.37 -10.40 30.65
N PRO A 27 -9.08 -10.26 31.79
CA PRO A 27 -9.51 -8.95 32.27
C PRO A 27 -8.36 -8.04 32.74
N ARG A 28 -7.19 -8.60 33.06
CA ARG A 28 -5.99 -7.81 33.42
C ARG A 28 -5.27 -7.28 32.19
N LEU A 29 -5.21 -8.08 31.11
CA LEU A 29 -4.65 -7.66 29.83
C LEU A 29 -5.48 -6.53 29.18
N ASP A 30 -6.81 -6.64 29.27
CA ASP A 30 -7.74 -5.63 28.75
C ASP A 30 -7.60 -4.28 29.49
N ARG A 31 -7.45 -4.30 30.83
CA ARG A 31 -7.19 -3.08 31.60
C ARG A 31 -5.82 -2.46 31.35
N SER A 32 -4.76 -3.26 31.15
CA SER A 32 -3.44 -2.72 30.84
C SER A 32 -3.40 -2.05 29.47
N ALA A 33 -4.07 -2.63 28.46
CA ALA A 33 -4.14 -2.05 27.12
C ALA A 33 -4.91 -0.71 27.13
N GLN A 34 -6.03 -0.63 27.86
CA GLN A 34 -6.77 0.62 27.98
C GLN A 34 -6.06 1.70 28.82
N GLN A 35 -5.24 1.33 29.80
CA GLN A 35 -4.42 2.30 30.55
C GLN A 35 -3.31 2.90 29.67
N THR A 36 -2.62 2.10 28.86
CA THR A 36 -1.60 2.62 27.93
C THR A 36 -2.20 3.63 26.94
N ILE A 37 -3.40 3.37 26.41
CA ILE A 37 -4.09 4.29 25.48
C ILE A 37 -4.48 5.60 26.19
N ARG A 38 -4.91 5.54 27.46
CA ARG A 38 -5.28 6.72 28.25
C ARG A 38 -4.09 7.58 28.63
N ASP A 39 -2.94 6.96 28.93
CA ASP A 39 -1.71 7.69 29.28
C ASP A 39 -1.10 8.38 28.05
N ILE A 40 -1.21 7.78 26.84
CA ILE A 40 -0.81 8.43 25.57
C ILE A 40 -1.65 9.69 25.30
N GLN A 41 -2.97 9.64 25.52
CA GLN A 41 -3.85 10.78 25.28
C GLN A 41 -3.70 11.90 26.33
N THR A 42 -3.24 11.57 27.54
CA THR A 42 -3.08 12.56 28.63
C THR A 42 -1.67 13.16 28.67
N GLY A 43 -0.65 12.45 28.16
CA GLY A 43 0.73 12.93 28.05
C GLY A 43 0.97 13.92 26.90
N ALA A 44 0.17 13.87 25.83
CA ALA A 44 0.33 14.74 24.65
C ALA A 44 -0.15 16.20 24.85
N LEU A 45 -0.70 16.55 26.02
CA LEU A 45 -1.26 17.89 26.31
C LEU A 45 -0.38 18.75 27.22
N ALA A 46 0.81 18.27 27.61
CA ALA A 46 1.66 18.98 28.55
C ALA A 46 3.16 18.75 28.29
N ASP A 47 3.71 19.18 27.15
CA ASP A 47 5.12 19.62 27.11
C ASP A 47 5.47 20.41 25.83
N ASP A 48 4.90 21.60 25.67
CA ASP A 48 5.46 22.61 24.75
C ASP A 48 6.53 23.41 25.52
N THR A 49 7.78 22.93 25.60
CA THR A 49 8.97 23.80 25.58
C THR A 49 10.32 23.06 25.48
N GLN A 50 11.16 23.56 24.57
CA GLN A 50 12.65 23.51 24.52
C GLN A 50 13.38 22.32 23.88
N THR A 51 13.87 22.60 22.67
CA THR A 51 15.29 22.60 22.24
C THR A 51 16.25 21.58 22.85
N GLU A 52 16.75 20.64 22.03
CA GLU A 52 18.17 20.51 21.59
C GLU A 52 18.38 19.19 20.83
N SER A 53 19.07 19.26 19.69
CA SER A 53 19.76 18.09 19.07
C SER A 53 21.10 17.90 19.81
N PRO A 54 21.73 16.70 19.90
CA PRO A 54 22.18 15.99 18.69
C PRO A 54 22.40 14.44 18.75
N THR A 55 22.58 13.90 17.54
CA THR A 55 23.40 12.73 17.10
C THR A 55 22.96 11.27 17.38
N VAL A 56 22.66 10.60 16.24
CA VAL A 56 23.14 9.27 15.77
C VAL A 56 22.59 8.03 16.48
N ASP A 57 21.79 7.24 15.75
CA ASP A 57 22.20 5.88 15.42
C ASP A 57 21.52 5.34 14.16
N ASP A 58 22.36 4.68 13.38
CA ASP A 58 22.13 3.99 12.12
C ASP A 58 21.28 2.74 12.35
N HIS A 59 19.99 2.82 12.03
CA HIS A 59 19.17 1.66 11.74
C HIS A 59 18.33 1.99 10.51
N THR A 60 18.78 1.47 9.37
CA THR A 60 18.00 1.43 8.12
C THR A 60 16.89 0.40 8.30
N GLU A 61 15.82 0.79 8.99
CA GLU A 61 14.53 0.14 8.77
C GLU A 61 14.00 0.66 7.43
N ALA A 62 13.57 -0.27 6.58
CA ALA A 62 12.86 0.05 5.36
C ALA A 62 11.59 0.82 5.74
N ASP A 63 11.62 2.13 5.58
CA ASP A 63 10.45 2.98 5.62
C ASP A 63 9.60 2.72 4.36
N ASN A 64 8.86 1.61 4.43
CA ASN A 64 7.65 1.41 3.65
C ASN A 64 6.43 1.77 4.52
N GLY A 65 6.58 2.71 5.47
CA GLY A 65 5.65 2.93 6.58
C GLY A 65 5.21 4.38 6.79
N GLY A 66 5.48 5.28 5.85
CA GLY A 66 4.93 6.63 5.85
C GLY A 66 3.45 6.63 5.53
N VAL A 67 2.63 6.89 6.55
CA VAL A 67 1.19 7.23 6.50
C VAL A 67 0.82 7.98 5.20
N PRO A 68 -0.28 7.64 4.49
CA PRO A 68 -0.63 8.32 3.25
C PRO A 68 -0.85 9.81 3.49
N THR A 69 0.09 10.62 3.01
CA THR A 69 -0.08 12.06 2.93
C THR A 69 -1.08 12.30 1.79
N ALA A 70 -2.22 12.91 2.12
CA ALA A 70 -3.21 13.32 1.13
C ALA A 70 -2.52 13.95 -0.08
N ALA A 71 -2.95 13.54 -1.26
CA ALA A 71 -2.60 14.14 -2.54
C ALA A 71 -2.44 15.67 -2.46
N PRO A 72 -1.29 16.25 -2.83
CA PRO A 72 -1.21 17.70 -2.95
C PRO A 72 -2.29 18.22 -3.91
N GLU A 73 -2.97 19.30 -3.52
CA GLU A 73 -4.08 19.92 -4.30
C GLU A 73 -3.71 20.18 -5.77
N ALA A 74 -2.41 20.34 -6.08
CA ALA A 74 -1.87 20.48 -7.41
C ALA A 74 -2.15 19.27 -8.34
N LEU A 75 -2.15 18.05 -7.82
CA LEU A 75 -2.46 16.83 -8.60
C LEU A 75 -3.96 16.72 -8.91
N ALA A 76 -4.81 17.25 -8.02
CA ALA A 76 -6.26 17.20 -8.18
C ALA A 76 -6.79 18.06 -9.34
N VAL A 77 -6.04 19.06 -9.81
CA VAL A 77 -6.46 19.97 -10.90
C VAL A 77 -6.11 19.40 -12.29
N GLY A 78 -5.24 18.39 -12.37
CA GLY A 78 -4.72 17.82 -13.62
C GLY A 78 -5.25 16.44 -13.98
N LEU A 79 -6.15 15.85 -13.19
CA LEU A 79 -6.59 14.47 -13.35
C LEU A 79 -7.16 14.21 -14.75
N ARG A 80 -6.72 13.11 -15.36
CA ARG A 80 -7.28 12.59 -16.61
C ARG A 80 -8.19 11.40 -16.36
N GLY A 81 -9.23 11.28 -17.17
CA GLY A 81 -10.19 10.19 -17.14
C GLY A 81 -9.76 8.98 -18.00
N VAL A 82 -10.64 7.99 -18.05
CA VAL A 82 -10.46 6.79 -18.88
C VAL A 82 -10.43 7.18 -20.37
N GLY A 83 -9.42 6.69 -21.09
CA GLY A 83 -9.17 6.95 -22.51
C GLY A 83 -8.33 8.20 -22.77
N GLU A 84 -7.98 8.97 -21.74
CA GLU A 84 -7.14 10.14 -21.88
C GLU A 84 -5.67 9.81 -21.62
N THR A 85 -4.78 10.50 -22.34
CA THR A 85 -3.32 10.37 -22.22
C THR A 85 -2.75 11.59 -21.52
N ILE A 86 -1.81 11.36 -20.60
CA ILE A 86 -0.97 12.37 -19.98
C ILE A 86 0.42 12.28 -20.61
N HIS A 87 0.84 13.35 -21.27
CA HIS A 87 2.23 13.55 -21.67
C HIS A 87 2.99 14.13 -20.48
N ASP A 88 3.98 13.40 -19.99
CA ASP A 88 4.84 13.84 -18.89
C ASP A 88 6.25 14.14 -19.41
N THR A 89 6.80 15.29 -19.00
CA THR A 89 8.17 15.75 -19.28
C THR A 89 8.99 16.01 -18.00
N GLU A 90 8.38 15.94 -16.81
CA GLU A 90 8.95 16.58 -15.61
C GLU A 90 8.93 15.71 -14.35
N THR A 91 8.12 14.64 -14.30
CA THR A 91 7.84 13.94 -13.03
C THR A 91 8.81 12.81 -12.67
N MET A 92 9.56 12.27 -13.64
CA MET A 92 10.31 11.03 -13.49
C MET A 92 11.80 11.11 -13.84
N GLY A 93 12.39 12.31 -13.80
CA GLY A 93 13.75 12.55 -14.32
C GLY A 93 13.74 13.01 -15.77
N GLU A 94 14.91 13.00 -16.42
CA GLU A 94 15.04 13.47 -17.81
C GLU A 94 14.32 12.53 -18.80
N GLY A 95 13.70 13.12 -19.82
CA GLY A 95 13.02 12.39 -20.90
C GLY A 95 11.59 12.85 -21.12
N SER A 96 10.83 12.07 -21.89
CA SER A 96 9.38 12.22 -22.10
C SER A 96 8.69 10.86 -22.17
N ARG A 97 7.43 10.81 -21.71
CA ARG A 97 6.61 9.60 -21.75
C ARG A 97 5.13 9.92 -21.75
N ASP A 98 4.36 8.99 -22.28
CA ASP A 98 2.90 9.10 -22.38
C ASP A 98 2.26 7.99 -21.55
N TYR A 99 1.46 8.38 -20.56
CA TYR A 99 0.65 7.46 -19.77
C TYR A 99 -0.79 7.51 -20.25
N THR A 100 -1.44 6.35 -20.41
CA THR A 100 -2.86 6.27 -20.74
C THR A 100 -3.57 5.30 -19.80
N LEU A 101 -4.67 5.74 -19.21
CA LEU A 101 -5.61 4.87 -18.49
C LEU A 101 -6.66 4.37 -19.48
N ASN A 102 -6.57 3.09 -19.89
CA ASN A 102 -7.43 2.54 -20.94
C ASN A 102 -8.79 2.09 -20.41
N ARG A 103 -8.82 1.49 -19.22
CA ARG A 103 -10.04 0.94 -18.62
C ARG A 103 -9.90 0.86 -17.11
N VAL A 104 -11.03 0.99 -16.42
CA VAL A 104 -11.16 0.77 -14.97
C VAL A 104 -12.26 -0.25 -14.74
N GLU A 105 -11.97 -1.27 -13.97
CA GLU A 105 -12.93 -2.27 -13.50
C GLU A 105 -12.92 -2.28 -11.98
N VAL A 106 -14.11 -2.26 -11.38
CA VAL A 106 -14.29 -2.20 -9.92
C VAL A 106 -15.00 -3.45 -9.47
N TYR A 107 -14.41 -4.13 -8.51
CA TYR A 107 -14.91 -5.36 -7.90
C TYR A 107 -15.21 -5.11 -6.42
N ASP A 108 -16.20 -5.81 -5.89
CA ASP A 108 -16.54 -5.71 -4.47
C ASP A 108 -15.43 -6.30 -3.60
N THR A 109 -14.78 -7.38 -4.06
CA THR A 109 -13.56 -7.96 -3.48
C THR A 109 -12.64 -8.50 -4.58
N ILE A 110 -11.39 -8.84 -4.24
CA ILE A 110 -10.48 -9.51 -5.20
C ILE A 110 -10.99 -10.89 -5.64
N GLU A 111 -11.77 -11.59 -4.83
CA GLU A 111 -12.33 -12.91 -5.18
C GLU A 111 -13.30 -12.84 -6.36
N ASP A 112 -13.92 -11.67 -6.58
CA ASP A 112 -14.82 -11.40 -7.71
C ASP A 112 -14.04 -11.03 -8.99
N SER A 113 -12.74 -10.78 -8.86
CA SER A 113 -11.86 -10.32 -9.94
C SER A 113 -11.22 -11.49 -10.71
N PRO A 114 -10.71 -11.26 -11.92
CA PRO A 114 -9.96 -12.29 -12.64
C PRO A 114 -8.56 -12.55 -12.06
N ILE A 115 -8.10 -11.76 -11.09
CA ILE A 115 -6.74 -11.81 -10.55
C ILE A 115 -6.70 -12.71 -9.32
N SER A 116 -5.77 -13.66 -9.31
CA SER A 116 -5.57 -14.50 -8.12
C SER A 116 -4.78 -13.75 -7.05
N LEU A 117 -5.16 -13.89 -5.77
CA LEU A 117 -4.41 -13.28 -4.66
C LEU A 117 -2.93 -13.68 -4.64
N SER A 118 -2.60 -14.88 -5.13
CA SER A 118 -1.21 -15.35 -5.24
C SER A 118 -0.36 -14.57 -6.26
N GLU A 119 -0.97 -13.83 -7.17
CA GLU A 119 -0.27 -12.94 -8.12
C GLU A 119 0.08 -11.59 -7.48
N CYS A 120 -0.49 -11.28 -6.31
CA CYS A 120 -0.22 -10.05 -5.58
C CYS A 120 1.05 -10.16 -4.70
N VAL A 121 1.66 -9.02 -4.40
CA VAL A 121 2.82 -8.89 -3.49
C VAL A 121 2.50 -9.45 -2.11
N PRO A 122 3.21 -10.51 -1.65
CA PRO A 122 2.95 -11.11 -0.34
C PRO A 122 2.86 -10.09 0.80
N ASN A 123 1.76 -10.11 1.55
CA ASN A 123 1.50 -9.16 2.63
C ASN A 123 0.90 -9.87 3.85
N THR A 124 1.33 -9.50 5.06
CA THR A 124 0.80 -10.08 6.31
C THR A 124 -0.63 -9.64 6.61
N SER A 125 -1.11 -8.57 5.98
CA SER A 125 -2.42 -7.97 6.20
C SER A 125 -3.47 -8.39 5.17
N TYR A 126 -3.20 -9.42 4.36
CA TYR A 126 -4.12 -9.87 3.30
C TYR A 126 -5.52 -10.20 3.78
N ASP A 127 -5.67 -10.79 4.97
CA ASP A 127 -6.98 -11.07 5.58
C ASP A 127 -7.85 -9.81 5.72
N THR A 128 -7.22 -8.63 5.84
CA THR A 128 -7.90 -7.34 5.84
C THR A 128 -8.24 -6.92 4.42
N TYR A 129 -7.25 -6.90 3.52
CA TYR A 129 -7.42 -6.38 2.15
C TYR A 129 -8.37 -7.21 1.30
N GLN A 130 -8.51 -8.50 1.53
CA GLN A 130 -9.48 -9.34 0.79
C GLN A 130 -10.94 -8.92 1.03
N THR A 131 -11.21 -8.16 2.10
CA THR A 131 -12.54 -7.60 2.40
C THR A 131 -12.77 -6.21 1.79
N TRP A 132 -11.72 -5.63 1.22
CA TRP A 132 -11.74 -4.30 0.60
C TRP A 132 -12.13 -4.39 -0.87
N LYS A 133 -12.56 -3.26 -1.43
CA LYS A 133 -12.82 -3.17 -2.86
C LYS A 133 -11.53 -3.38 -3.63
N PHE A 134 -11.63 -4.12 -4.73
CA PHE A 134 -10.51 -4.34 -5.63
C PHE A 134 -10.75 -3.62 -6.95
N ILE A 135 -9.81 -2.79 -7.36
CA ILE A 135 -9.87 -2.03 -8.60
C ILE A 135 -8.77 -2.50 -9.52
N LEU A 136 -9.13 -2.84 -10.75
CA LEU A 136 -8.20 -3.23 -11.79
C LEU A 136 -8.15 -2.13 -12.85
N LEU A 137 -6.96 -1.55 -13.00
CA LEU A 137 -6.65 -0.53 -13.99
C LEU A 137 -5.93 -1.19 -15.16
N ASP A 138 -6.42 -0.96 -16.38
CA ASP A 138 -5.72 -1.31 -17.61
C ASP A 138 -5.03 -0.07 -18.14
N MET A 139 -3.71 -0.13 -18.31
CA MET A 139 -2.89 1.02 -18.62
C MET A 139 -1.80 0.71 -19.64
N ASN A 140 -1.29 1.78 -20.24
CA ASN A 140 -0.01 1.72 -20.92
C ASN A 140 0.85 2.93 -20.57
N VAL A 141 2.16 2.71 -20.70
CA VAL A 141 3.15 3.78 -20.76
C VAL A 141 3.99 3.60 -22.00
N THR A 142 4.25 4.71 -22.71
CA THR A 142 5.18 4.74 -23.83
C THR A 142 6.34 5.67 -23.50
N ASN A 143 7.58 5.20 -23.64
CA ASN A 143 8.74 6.09 -23.59
C ASN A 143 8.80 6.85 -24.92
N THR A 144 8.52 8.15 -24.89
CA THR A 144 8.48 9.01 -26.09
C THR A 144 9.78 9.79 -26.31
N SER A 145 10.79 9.53 -25.48
CA SER A 145 12.10 10.17 -25.57
C SER A 145 12.83 9.77 -26.87
N GLU A 146 13.68 10.66 -27.38
CA GLU A 146 14.55 10.36 -28.54
C GLU A 146 15.74 9.47 -28.17
N SER A 147 16.09 9.41 -26.88
CA SER A 147 17.21 8.65 -26.33
C SER A 147 16.81 7.94 -25.04
N GLU A 148 17.65 6.99 -24.61
CA GLU A 148 17.45 6.28 -23.35
C GLU A 148 17.32 7.29 -22.20
N MET A 149 16.33 7.08 -21.33
CA MET A 149 16.10 7.96 -20.18
C MET A 149 17.05 7.55 -19.06
N GLU A 150 17.65 8.53 -18.40
CA GLU A 150 18.42 8.25 -17.19
C GLU A 150 17.48 8.25 -15.98
N PRO A 151 17.59 7.25 -15.08
CA PRO A 151 16.96 7.30 -13.76
C PRO A 151 17.23 8.61 -13.02
N ARG A 152 16.31 9.00 -12.14
CA ARG A 152 16.56 10.10 -11.20
C ARG A 152 17.81 9.79 -10.36
N THR A 153 18.58 10.81 -9.97
CA THR A 153 19.78 10.62 -9.15
C THR A 153 19.47 9.83 -7.88
N GLY A 154 20.12 8.69 -7.73
CA GLY A 154 19.94 7.79 -6.58
C GLY A 154 19.00 6.60 -6.84
N GLU A 155 18.31 6.59 -7.98
CA GLU A 155 17.40 5.52 -8.40
C GLU A 155 18.04 4.60 -9.44
N GLU A 156 17.62 3.33 -9.43
CA GLU A 156 18.07 2.33 -10.42
C GLU A 156 17.16 2.26 -11.66
N TYR A 157 15.88 2.60 -11.48
CA TYR A 157 14.85 2.47 -12.51
C TYR A 157 14.44 3.83 -13.09
N GLN A 158 13.81 3.81 -14.26
CA GLN A 158 13.27 5.00 -14.92
C GLN A 158 11.82 5.26 -14.51
N PHE A 159 11.08 4.20 -14.19
CA PHE A 159 9.66 4.23 -13.90
C PHE A 159 9.37 3.65 -12.52
N MET A 160 8.43 4.28 -11.82
CA MET A 160 7.79 3.79 -10.59
C MET A 160 6.29 4.05 -10.69
N LEU A 161 5.47 3.08 -10.34
CA LEU A 161 4.00 3.23 -10.33
C LEU A 161 3.53 3.22 -8.89
N ASP A 162 2.85 4.27 -8.42
CA ASP A 162 2.41 4.32 -7.02
C ASP A 162 0.96 4.76 -6.87
N LEU A 163 0.39 4.45 -5.73
CA LEU A 163 -0.99 4.79 -5.40
C LEU A 163 -1.01 5.84 -4.30
N ILE A 164 -1.62 6.99 -4.60
CA ILE A 164 -1.77 8.05 -3.61
C ILE A 164 -3.26 8.33 -3.36
N PRO A 165 -3.76 8.08 -2.13
CA PRO A 165 -5.11 8.49 -1.76
C PRO A 165 -5.17 10.02 -1.58
N ARG A 166 -6.30 10.59 -1.98
CA ARG A 166 -6.66 12.00 -1.88
C ARG A 166 -7.11 12.40 -0.47
N ASN A 167 -7.73 11.50 0.29
CA ASN A 167 -8.22 11.73 1.66
C ASN A 167 -7.54 10.79 2.67
N GLU A 168 -7.79 11.03 3.96
CA GLU A 168 -7.48 10.10 5.06
C GLU A 168 -8.22 8.76 4.83
N GLY A 169 -7.53 7.79 4.27
CA GLY A 169 -8.07 6.47 4.01
C GLY A 169 -6.99 5.52 3.52
N ASP A 170 -7.09 4.24 3.90
CA ASP A 170 -6.08 3.26 3.53
C ASP A 170 -6.33 2.71 2.13
N SER A 171 -5.26 2.65 1.34
CA SER A 171 -5.27 2.04 0.01
C SER A 171 -3.93 1.36 -0.24
N GLN A 172 -3.94 0.28 -1.01
CA GLN A 172 -2.75 -0.55 -1.23
C GLN A 172 -2.71 -1.05 -2.67
N MET A 173 -1.63 -0.73 -3.39
CA MET A 173 -1.35 -1.32 -4.70
C MET A 173 -0.52 -2.59 -4.49
N LEU A 174 -1.12 -3.76 -4.73
CA LEU A 174 -0.44 -5.04 -4.50
C LEU A 174 -0.35 -5.91 -5.76
N TYR A 175 -0.93 -5.49 -6.88
CA TYR A 175 -0.84 -6.23 -8.14
C TYR A 175 -0.31 -5.35 -9.27
N PHE A 176 0.66 -5.85 -10.00
CA PHE A 176 1.21 -5.22 -11.21
C PHE A 176 1.53 -6.30 -12.23
N SER A 177 0.78 -6.39 -13.33
CA SER A 177 0.87 -7.54 -14.24
C SER A 177 2.22 -7.68 -14.97
N ALA A 178 3.05 -6.63 -14.96
CA ALA A 178 4.36 -6.61 -15.60
C ALA A 178 5.50 -6.66 -14.56
N HIS A 179 5.21 -7.10 -13.33
CA HIS A 179 6.22 -7.25 -12.28
C HIS A 179 7.35 -8.19 -12.76
N PRO A 180 8.63 -7.92 -12.43
CA PRO A 180 9.68 -8.93 -12.56
C PRO A 180 9.32 -10.13 -11.68
N ASP A 181 9.78 -11.35 -12.02
CA ASP A 181 9.47 -12.59 -11.29
C ASP A 181 9.44 -12.35 -9.77
N SER A 182 8.35 -12.80 -9.12
CA SER A 182 7.87 -12.43 -7.77
C SER A 182 8.79 -12.80 -6.60
N THR A 183 10.07 -13.05 -6.86
CA THR A 183 11.12 -13.40 -5.90
C THR A 183 11.94 -12.19 -5.43
N ASN A 184 11.78 -11.02 -6.06
CA ASN A 184 12.45 -9.78 -5.65
C ASN A 184 11.66 -9.09 -4.54
N SER A 185 12.37 -8.37 -3.67
CA SER A 185 11.80 -7.62 -2.56
C SER A 185 10.68 -6.69 -3.04
N ALA A 186 9.67 -6.48 -2.18
CA ALA A 186 8.51 -5.62 -2.47
C ALA A 186 8.87 -4.21 -2.98
N SER A 187 10.10 -3.74 -2.74
CA SER A 187 10.61 -2.42 -3.11
C SER A 187 10.67 -2.14 -4.61
N ASP A 188 10.84 -3.16 -5.45
CA ASP A 188 11.05 -2.98 -6.90
C ASP A 188 9.91 -3.58 -7.72
N TYR A 189 8.88 -4.10 -7.06
CA TYR A 189 7.79 -4.84 -7.70
C TYR A 189 7.09 -4.04 -8.81
N ASN A 190 7.01 -2.72 -8.64
CA ASN A 190 6.36 -1.74 -9.49
C ASN A 190 7.33 -0.81 -10.23
N LYS A 191 8.61 -1.18 -10.30
CA LYS A 191 9.67 -0.40 -10.95
C LYS A 191 10.19 -1.10 -12.19
N PHE A 192 10.48 -0.35 -13.25
CA PHE A 192 10.95 -0.90 -14.52
C PHE A 192 11.67 0.14 -15.38
N ASN A 193 12.31 -0.34 -16.46
CA ASN A 193 12.93 0.47 -17.50
C ASN A 193 12.24 0.20 -18.84
N LEU A 194 12.25 1.19 -19.73
CA LEU A 194 11.63 1.10 -21.05
C LEU A 194 12.52 1.79 -22.08
N ALA A 195 12.88 1.09 -23.17
CA ALA A 195 13.71 1.68 -24.20
C ALA A 195 12.96 2.78 -24.96
N PRO A 196 13.67 3.71 -25.63
CA PRO A 196 13.05 4.77 -26.41
C PRO A 196 12.11 4.21 -27.49
N GLY A 197 10.87 4.70 -27.51
CA GLY A 197 9.82 4.27 -28.43
C GLY A 197 9.08 2.99 -28.03
N ASP A 198 9.51 2.29 -26.97
CA ASP A 198 8.79 1.11 -26.49
C ASP A 198 7.54 1.51 -25.71
N THR A 199 6.54 0.62 -25.76
CA THR A 199 5.29 0.72 -24.99
C THR A 199 5.14 -0.49 -24.10
N LEU A 200 4.93 -0.27 -22.80
CA LEU A 200 4.52 -1.30 -21.88
C LEU A 200 3.00 -1.21 -21.67
N ASN A 201 2.30 -2.31 -21.96
CA ASN A 201 0.89 -2.48 -21.57
C ASN A 201 0.85 -3.31 -20.29
N PHE A 202 0.10 -2.87 -19.30
CA PHE A 202 0.08 -3.50 -17.99
C PHE A 202 -1.25 -3.27 -17.28
N GLN A 203 -1.49 -4.08 -16.25
CA GLN A 203 -2.58 -3.89 -15.32
C GLN A 203 -2.04 -3.59 -13.92
N ILE A 204 -2.73 -2.71 -13.20
CA ILE A 204 -2.49 -2.46 -11.78
C ILE A 204 -3.73 -2.83 -10.99
N GLY A 205 -3.56 -3.60 -9.92
CA GLY A 205 -4.62 -3.95 -8.99
C GLY A 205 -4.44 -3.28 -7.65
N ILE A 206 -5.50 -2.63 -7.19
CA ILE A 206 -5.51 -1.75 -6.03
C ILE A 206 -6.61 -2.20 -5.07
N PHE A 207 -6.26 -2.33 -3.81
CA PHE A 207 -7.21 -2.50 -2.71
C PHE A 207 -7.56 -1.14 -2.11
N ILE A 208 -8.85 -0.87 -1.97
CA ILE A 208 -9.36 0.38 -1.39
C ILE A 208 -10.31 0.07 -0.26
N GLU A 209 -10.01 0.61 0.92
CA GLU A 209 -10.92 0.51 2.06
C GLU A 209 -12.31 1.05 1.66
N PRO A 210 -13.42 0.35 1.97
CA PRO A 210 -14.75 0.77 1.56
C PRO A 210 -15.11 2.22 1.95
N SER A 211 -14.65 2.70 3.11
CA SER A 211 -14.82 4.09 3.56
C SER A 211 -14.15 5.09 2.62
N ALA A 212 -12.91 4.82 2.19
CA ALA A 212 -12.18 5.67 1.25
C ALA A 212 -12.83 5.69 -0.14
N TRP A 213 -13.42 4.57 -0.57
CA TRP A 213 -14.15 4.49 -1.84
C TRP A 213 -15.39 5.39 -1.88
N GLU A 214 -16.17 5.41 -0.80
CA GLU A 214 -17.39 6.23 -0.71
C GLU A 214 -17.10 7.74 -0.81
N GLU A 215 -15.89 8.16 -0.47
CA GLU A 215 -15.45 9.54 -0.55
C GLU A 215 -14.83 9.95 -1.90
N GLN A 216 -14.81 9.05 -2.90
CA GLN A 216 -14.28 9.29 -4.25
C GLN A 216 -12.86 9.87 -4.26
N SER A 217 -11.99 9.33 -3.41
CA SER A 217 -10.76 9.98 -3.01
C SER A 217 -9.50 9.25 -3.46
N VAL A 218 -9.48 8.59 -4.62
CA VAL A 218 -8.26 7.85 -5.03
C VAL A 218 -7.96 8.09 -6.51
N TYR A 219 -6.67 8.28 -6.81
CA TYR A 219 -6.13 8.32 -8.18
C TYR A 219 -4.81 7.55 -8.22
N LEU A 220 -4.43 7.09 -9.40
CA LEU A 220 -3.12 6.49 -9.59
C LEU A 220 -2.11 7.59 -9.81
N GLN A 221 -1.04 7.60 -9.03
CA GLN A 221 0.09 8.47 -9.31
C GLN A 221 1.17 7.73 -10.09
N VAL A 222 1.64 8.32 -11.17
CA VAL A 222 2.90 7.87 -11.77
C VAL A 222 3.97 8.91 -11.50
N GLY A 223 4.85 8.62 -10.54
CA GLY A 223 5.91 9.49 -10.03
C GLY A 223 6.88 8.76 -9.09
N TYR A 224 8.07 9.33 -8.84
CA TYR A 224 8.98 8.85 -7.79
C TYR A 224 8.60 9.35 -6.40
N ASP A 225 7.91 10.48 -6.34
CA ASP A 225 7.51 11.11 -5.09
C ASP A 225 6.15 11.82 -5.23
N ASN A 226 5.52 12.08 -4.09
CA ASN A 226 4.18 12.69 -4.01
C ASN A 226 4.10 14.11 -4.57
N ALA A 227 5.23 14.76 -4.89
CA ALA A 227 5.29 16.12 -5.39
C ALA A 227 5.37 16.19 -6.92
N SER A 228 5.86 15.12 -7.55
CA SER A 228 6.17 15.06 -8.97
C SER A 228 5.55 13.80 -9.56
N GLY A 229 4.23 13.76 -9.64
CA GLY A 229 3.53 12.65 -10.29
C GLY A 229 2.42 13.12 -11.21
N VAL A 230 1.90 12.21 -12.02
CA VAL A 230 0.69 12.45 -12.82
C VAL A 230 -0.45 11.58 -12.32
N GLY A 231 -1.66 12.15 -12.25
CA GLY A 231 -2.82 11.53 -11.62
C GLY A 231 -3.93 11.14 -12.59
N PHE A 232 -4.53 9.96 -12.41
CA PHE A 232 -5.74 9.54 -13.14
C PHE A 232 -6.94 9.39 -12.21
N SER A 233 -8.06 10.06 -12.53
CA SER A 233 -9.31 9.85 -11.77
C SER A 233 -10.00 8.57 -12.20
N TYR A 234 -10.39 7.74 -11.23
CA TYR A 234 -11.23 6.55 -11.46
C TYR A 234 -12.69 6.89 -11.70
N PHE A 235 -13.11 8.09 -11.26
CA PHE A 235 -14.49 8.57 -11.34
C PHE A 235 -14.58 9.69 -12.38
N SER A 236 -15.39 9.48 -13.42
CA SER A 236 -15.82 10.51 -14.38
C SER A 236 -17.19 11.05 -14.00
#